data_AF-A0A2D3L7H4-F1
#
_entry.id   AF-A0A2D3L7H4-F1
#
_cell.length_a   1.000
_cell.length_b   1.000
_cell.length_c   1.000
_cell.angle_alpha   90.00
_cell.angle_beta   90.00
_cell.angle_gamma   90.00
#
_symmetry.space_group_name_H-M   'P 1'
#
loop_
_entity.id
_entity.type
_entity.pdbx_description
1 polymer ?
#
loop_
_entity_poly.entity_id
_entity_poly.type
_entity_poly.pdbx_seq_one_letter_code
_entity_poly.pdbx_strand_id
1 'polypeptide(L)'
;MKVKLNNKIEIVSCEVALDGYLHTVSYQADTTEEKTAKVLQFSDNVARIIQGNAPDYVLAPQQKATYQHNGEHFTGGQWEELPDDGGMAAYSGVRKIYNMIERGEIER
;
A
#
# COMPACT_ATOMS: atom_id res chain seq x y z
N MET A 1 -19.14 35.79 2.45
CA MET A 1 -17.70 35.47 2.51
C MET A 1 -17.47 34.17 1.77
N LYS A 2 -16.68 34.14 0.68
CA LYS A 2 -16.34 32.89 -0.01
C LYS A 2 -15.03 32.37 0.59
N VAL A 3 -15.07 31.22 1.24
CA VAL A 3 -13.88 30.53 1.75
C VAL A 3 -13.23 29.81 0.56
N LYS A 4 -11.96 30.07 0.29
CA LYS A 4 -11.17 29.25 -0.65
C LYS A 4 -10.60 28.08 0.13
N LEU A 5 -10.96 26.86 -0.26
CA LEU A 5 -10.32 25.64 0.20
C LEU A 5 -9.10 25.40 -0.70
N ASN A 6 -7.91 25.39 -0.12
CA ASN A 6 -6.67 25.07 -0.82
C ASN A 6 -6.29 23.61 -0.52
N ASN A 7 -7.13 22.66 -0.93
CA ASN A 7 -6.84 21.24 -0.70
C ASN A 7 -6.06 20.66 -1.88
N LYS A 8 -4.97 19.93 -1.62
CA LYS A 8 -4.20 19.21 -2.62
C LYS A 8 -4.39 17.71 -2.46
N ILE A 9 -5.27 17.13 -3.27
CA ILE A 9 -5.53 15.68 -3.28
C ILE A 9 -4.72 15.01 -4.38
N GLU A 10 -3.97 13.97 -4.03
CA GLU A 10 -3.19 13.14 -4.95
C GLU A 10 -3.77 11.72 -4.99
N ILE A 11 -3.70 11.10 -6.17
CA ILE A 11 -4.04 9.69 -6.39
C ILE A 11 -2.81 9.05 -7.02
N VAL A 12 -2.25 8.04 -6.35
CA VAL A 12 -0.98 7.43 -6.72
C VAL A 12 -1.14 5.91 -6.78
N SER A 13 -0.47 5.29 -7.75
CA SER A 13 -0.32 3.84 -7.85
C SER A 13 1.15 3.50 -8.03
N CYS A 14 1.67 2.57 -7.22
CA CYS A 14 3.07 2.15 -7.27
C CYS A 14 3.22 0.67 -6.91
N GLU A 15 4.37 0.12 -7.27
CA GLU A 15 4.76 -1.25 -6.93
C GLU A 15 5.98 -1.22 -6.01
N VAL A 16 5.92 -1.99 -4.92
CA VAL A 16 7.00 -2.11 -3.95
C VAL A 16 7.23 -3.58 -3.67
N ALA A 17 8.44 -4.08 -3.92
CA ALA A 17 8.83 -5.40 -3.48
C ALA A 17 9.48 -5.32 -2.09
N LEU A 18 8.93 -6.05 -1.13
CA LEU A 18 9.38 -6.03 0.26
C LEU A 18 9.16 -7.40 0.90
N ASP A 19 10.17 -7.89 1.62
CA ASP A 19 10.09 -9.12 2.43
C ASP A 19 9.53 -10.36 1.70
N GLY A 20 9.83 -10.48 0.40
CA GLY A 20 9.39 -11.61 -0.44
C GLY A 20 7.97 -11.46 -1.02
N TYR A 21 7.38 -10.28 -0.92
CA TYR A 21 6.07 -9.96 -1.47
C TYR A 21 6.15 -8.77 -2.42
N LEU A 22 5.33 -8.80 -3.47
CA LEU A 22 5.07 -7.65 -4.31
C LEU A 22 3.80 -6.97 -3.79
N HIS A 23 3.92 -5.69 -3.46
CA HIS A 23 2.85 -4.80 -3.05
C HIS A 23 2.47 -3.91 -4.22
N THR A 24 1.28 -4.09 -4.78
CA THR A 24 0.72 -3.18 -5.79
C THR A 24 -0.24 -2.24 -5.08
N VAL A 25 0.27 -1.06 -4.76
CA VAL A 25 -0.37 -0.08 -3.88
C VAL A 25 -1.10 0.96 -4.70
N SER A 26 -2.29 1.34 -4.26
CA SER A 26 -3.04 2.49 -4.78
C SER A 26 -3.64 3.26 -3.62
N TYR A 27 -3.44 4.58 -3.60
CA TYR A 27 -3.92 5.41 -2.50
C TYR A 27 -4.37 6.80 -2.96
N GLN A 28 -5.26 7.39 -2.17
CA GLN A 28 -5.66 8.78 -2.24
C GLN A 28 -5.20 9.47 -0.96
N ALA A 29 -4.50 10.59 -1.08
CA ALA A 29 -4.01 11.34 0.07
C ALA A 29 -4.21 12.86 -0.07
N ASP A 30 -4.48 13.53 1.04
CA ASP A 30 -4.41 14.98 1.17
C ASP A 30 -2.98 15.39 1.52
N THR A 31 -2.40 16.22 0.68
CA THR A 31 -0.99 16.64 0.70
C THR A 31 -0.86 18.15 0.78
N THR A 32 -1.90 18.80 1.30
CA THR A 32 -1.93 20.25 1.53
C THR A 32 -0.81 20.68 2.47
N GLU A 33 -0.45 19.84 3.44
CA GLU A 33 0.76 20.01 4.26
C GLU A 33 1.98 19.43 3.53
N GLU A 34 2.93 20.26 3.12
CA GLU A 34 4.03 19.84 2.22
C GLU A 34 4.93 18.70 2.74
N LYS A 35 4.93 18.44 4.05
CA LYS A 35 5.84 17.48 4.71
C LYS A 35 5.15 16.22 5.20
N THR A 36 3.84 16.12 5.03
CA THR A 36 3.02 15.00 5.50
C THR A 36 1.99 14.69 4.42
N ALA A 37 1.40 13.51 4.47
CA ALA A 37 0.24 13.19 3.69
C ALA A 37 -0.80 12.60 4.63
N LYS A 38 -2.05 12.99 4.49
CA LYS A 38 -3.16 12.31 5.16
C LYS A 38 -3.78 11.34 4.17
N VAL A 39 -3.56 10.06 4.34
CA VAL A 39 -4.16 9.01 3.53
C VAL A 39 -5.66 8.95 3.83
N LEU A 40 -6.45 9.14 2.78
CA LEU A 40 -7.91 9.10 2.82
C LEU A 40 -8.43 7.70 2.43
N GLN A 41 -7.76 7.08 1.45
CA GLN A 41 -8.03 5.74 0.99
C GLN A 41 -6.72 5.07 0.62
N PHE A 42 -6.59 3.78 0.92
CA PHE A 42 -5.44 2.99 0.55
C PHE A 42 -5.89 1.56 0.25
N SER A 43 -5.31 0.99 -0.79
CA SER A 43 -5.47 -0.40 -1.18
C SER A 43 -4.10 -0.95 -1.53
N ASP A 44 -3.81 -2.15 -1.05
CA ASP A 44 -2.58 -2.86 -1.33
C ASP A 44 -2.93 -4.29 -1.73
N ASN A 45 -2.66 -4.62 -2.98
CA ASN A 45 -2.76 -5.98 -3.48
C ASN A 45 -1.40 -6.63 -3.34
N VAL A 46 -1.33 -7.60 -2.44
CA VAL A 46 -0.08 -8.29 -2.09
C VAL A 46 -0.08 -9.66 -2.72
N ALA A 47 1.04 -10.03 -3.34
CA ALA A 47 1.27 -11.36 -3.90
C ALA A 47 2.66 -11.88 -3.51
N ARG A 48 2.76 -13.15 -3.13
CA ARG A 48 4.05 -13.76 -2.79
C ARG A 48 4.93 -13.89 -4.03
N ILE A 49 6.15 -13.39 -3.95
CA ILE A 49 7.18 -13.57 -4.97
C ILE A 49 7.80 -14.95 -4.75
N ILE A 50 7.79 -15.78 -5.80
CA ILE A 50 8.41 -17.11 -5.76
C ILE A 50 9.76 -17.14 -6.48
N GLN A 51 10.00 -16.21 -7.41
CA GLN A 51 11.25 -16.08 -8.13
C GLN A 51 11.39 -14.68 -8.75
N GLY A 52 12.62 -14.28 -9.05
CA GLY A 52 12.91 -13.07 -9.83
C GLY A 52 13.24 -11.86 -8.99
N ASN A 53 13.52 -10.76 -9.68
CA ASN A 53 13.80 -9.43 -9.13
C ASN A 53 13.09 -8.40 -10.01
N ALA A 54 12.93 -7.16 -9.53
CA ALA A 54 12.35 -6.10 -10.35
C ALA A 54 13.10 -5.96 -11.68
N PRO A 55 12.39 -5.81 -12.82
CA PRO A 55 10.92 -5.75 -12.96
C PRO A 55 10.22 -7.12 -13.17
N ASP A 56 10.98 -8.22 -13.27
CA ASP A 56 10.51 -9.53 -13.73
C ASP A 56 10.24 -10.51 -12.56
N TYR A 57 9.25 -10.18 -11.72
CA TYR A 57 8.82 -11.07 -10.64
C TYR A 57 7.93 -12.21 -11.16
N VAL A 58 8.15 -13.40 -10.62
CA VAL A 58 7.21 -14.52 -10.70
C VAL A 58 6.42 -14.57 -9.40
N LEU A 59 5.10 -14.47 -9.49
CA LEU A 59 4.19 -14.43 -8.35
C LEU A 59 3.50 -15.78 -8.15
N ALA A 60 3.27 -16.16 -6.89
CA ALA A 60 2.41 -17.28 -6.55
C ALA A 60 0.95 -16.94 -6.86
N PRO A 61 0.26 -17.68 -7.76
CA PRO A 61 -1.08 -17.31 -8.23
C PRO A 61 -2.16 -17.30 -7.13
N GLN A 62 -2.01 -18.16 -6.11
CA GLN A 62 -2.98 -18.36 -5.02
C GLN A 62 -2.53 -17.76 -3.69
N GLN A 63 -1.26 -17.39 -3.55
CA GLN A 63 -0.77 -16.72 -2.33
C GLN A 63 -0.83 -15.21 -2.53
N LYS A 64 -2.06 -14.69 -2.52
CA LYS A 64 -2.35 -13.27 -2.64
C LYS A 64 -3.46 -12.83 -1.69
N ALA A 65 -3.44 -11.56 -1.32
CA ALA A 65 -4.46 -10.92 -0.50
C ALA A 65 -4.56 -9.43 -0.81
N THR A 66 -5.71 -8.84 -0.51
CA THR A 66 -5.91 -7.39 -0.60
C THR A 66 -6.11 -6.81 0.79
N TYR A 67 -5.38 -5.74 1.09
CA TYR A 67 -5.52 -4.94 2.30
C TYR A 67 -6.04 -3.55 1.93
N GLN A 68 -6.91 -3.01 2.77
CA GLN A 68 -7.52 -1.71 2.55
C GLN A 68 -7.43 -0.85 3.81
N HIS A 69 -7.40 0.46 3.65
CA HIS A 69 -7.53 1.42 4.75
C HIS A 69 -8.42 2.59 4.30
N ASN A 70 -9.40 2.94 5.13
CA ASN A 70 -10.39 3.99 4.84
C ASN A 70 -10.08 5.34 5.53
N GLY A 71 -8.86 5.50 6.02
CA GLY A 71 -8.42 6.67 6.80
C GLY A 71 -8.53 6.49 8.32
N GLU A 72 -9.19 5.43 8.80
CA GLU A 72 -9.33 5.15 10.24
C GLU A 72 -8.89 3.73 10.61
N HIS A 73 -9.27 2.73 9.80
CA HIS A 73 -9.05 1.32 10.11
C HIS A 73 -8.56 0.53 8.90
N PHE A 74 -7.67 -0.44 9.17
CA PHE A 74 -7.29 -1.45 8.19
C PHE A 74 -8.35 -2.55 8.12
N THR A 75 -8.65 -3.00 6.91
CA THR A 75 -9.49 -4.17 6.62
C THR A 75 -8.82 -5.05 5.56
N GLY A 76 -9.37 -6.24 5.33
CA GLY A 76 -8.87 -7.18 4.33
C GLY A 76 -7.94 -8.25 4.91
N GLY A 77 -6.99 -8.72 4.10
CA GLY A 77 -6.07 -9.81 4.46
C GLY A 77 -6.67 -11.21 4.34
N GLN A 78 -7.73 -11.38 3.56
CA GLN A 78 -8.25 -12.70 3.20
C GLN A 78 -7.36 -13.29 2.10
N TRP A 79 -6.60 -14.31 2.45
CA TRP A 79 -5.74 -15.04 1.54
C TRP A 79 -6.53 -16.12 0.81
N GLU A 80 -6.30 -16.28 -0.49
CA GLU A 80 -6.80 -17.44 -1.24
C GLU A 80 -6.12 -18.73 -0.74
N GLU A 81 -4.80 -18.68 -0.60
CA GLU A 81 -3.97 -19.69 0.06
C GLU A 81 -2.99 -18.99 1.00
N LEU A 82 -2.93 -19.47 2.25
CA LEU A 82 -2.04 -18.90 3.25
C LEU A 82 -0.58 -19.23 2.92
N PRO A 83 0.32 -18.23 2.91
CA PRO A 83 1.75 -18.48 2.83
C PRO A 83 2.28 -19.09 4.14
N ASP A 84 3.50 -19.65 4.10
CA ASP A 84 4.11 -20.34 5.27
C ASP A 84 4.25 -19.45 6.52
N ASP A 85 4.43 -18.13 6.35
CA ASP A 85 4.53 -17.16 7.43
C ASP A 85 3.15 -16.65 7.90
N GLY A 86 2.06 -17.24 7.38
CA GLY A 86 0.69 -16.80 7.63
C GLY A 86 0.35 -15.43 7.02
N GLY A 87 1.15 -14.91 6.09
CA GLY A 87 0.98 -13.58 5.53
C GLY A 87 1.42 -12.44 6.47
N MET A 88 2.18 -12.75 7.52
CA MET A 88 2.62 -11.76 8.50
C MET A 88 3.63 -10.77 7.93
N ALA A 89 4.57 -11.21 7.07
CA ALA A 89 5.52 -10.30 6.43
C ALA A 89 4.81 -9.37 5.44
N ALA A 90 3.87 -9.88 4.66
CA ALA A 90 2.99 -9.09 3.81
C ALA A 90 2.24 -8.00 4.62
N TYR A 91 1.57 -8.36 5.71
CA TYR A 91 0.86 -7.36 6.53
C TYR A 91 1.80 -6.34 7.19
N SER A 92 3.00 -6.75 7.57
CA SER A 92 4.05 -5.83 8.05
C SER A 92 4.43 -4.81 6.97
N GLY A 93 4.62 -5.29 5.73
CA GLY A 93 4.91 -4.46 4.56
C GLY A 93 3.81 -3.43 4.29
N VAL A 94 2.54 -3.87 4.30
CA VAL A 94 1.36 -3.00 4.15
C VAL A 94 1.43 -1.81 5.11
N ARG A 95 1.63 -2.08 6.41
CA ARG A 95 1.69 -1.02 7.44
C ARG A 95 2.91 -0.13 7.27
N LYS A 96 4.04 -0.68 6.87
CA LYS A 96 5.26 0.10 6.61
C LYS A 96 5.04 1.07 5.45
N ILE A 97 4.51 0.60 4.33
CA ILE A 97 4.24 1.44 3.15
C ILE A 97 3.22 2.54 3.49
N TYR A 98 2.12 2.20 4.16
CA TYR A 98 1.14 3.18 4.63
C TYR A 98 1.79 4.30 5.46
N ASN A 99 2.61 3.93 6.44
CA ASN A 99 3.29 4.91 7.30
C ASN A 99 4.31 5.76 6.55
N MET A 100 5.00 5.21 5.55
CA MET A 100 5.90 5.98 4.68
C MET A 100 5.13 7.01 3.85
N ILE A 101 3.94 6.64 3.32
CA ILE A 101 3.07 7.58 2.61
C ILE A 101 2.66 8.73 3.54
N GLU A 102 2.18 8.41 4.75
CA GLU A 102 1.74 9.43 5.73
C GLU A 102 2.84 10.43 6.08
N ARG A 103 4.09 9.97 6.11
CA ARG A 103 5.27 10.80 6.36
C ARG A 103 5.80 11.53 5.13
N GLY A 104 5.18 11.32 3.96
CA GLY A 104 5.64 11.89 2.69
C GLY A 104 6.99 11.34 2.20
N GLU A 105 7.37 10.14 2.62
CA GLU A 105 8.67 9.52 2.35
C GLU A 105 8.73 8.74 1.03
N ILE A 106 7.61 8.59 0.31
CA ILE A 106 7.58 7.98 -1.02
C ILE A 106 7.76 9.08 -2.07
N GLU A 107 8.76 8.93 -2.94
CA GLU A 107 8.94 9.80 -4.11
C GLU A 107 7.70 9.71 -4.99
N ARG A 108 7.09 10.87 -5.27
CA ARG A 108 5.79 11.02 -5.93
C ARG A 108 5.94 11.46 -7.37
#